data_AF-A0A9D1UR74-F1
#
_entry.id   AF-A0A9D1UR74-F1
#
_cell.length_a   1.000
_cell.length_b   1.000
_cell.length_c   1.000
_cell.angle_alpha   90.00
_cell.angle_beta   90.00
_cell.angle_gamma   90.00
#
_symmetry.space_group_name_H-M   'P 1'
#
loop_
_entity.id
_entity.type
_entity.pdbx_description
1 polymer ?
#
loop_
_entity_poly.entity_id
_entity_poly.type
_entity_poly.pdbx_seq_one_letter_code
_entity_poly.pdbx_strand_id
1 'polypeptide(L)'
;RRLTLNDVAQEAGLSSQYLSEIERGRKEPSSEMIAAISGALGITLVELTVQVADELRRDTLSFVGFAPSASPADTTVLPPSSEALPAPTSHTISAGPSAAVQLCVAA
;
A
#
# COMPACT_ATOMS: atom_id res chain seq x y z
N ARG A 1 -10.14 3.82 -19.23
CA ARG A 1 -9.71 5.11 -19.83
C ARG A 1 -8.55 4.80 -20.78
N ARG A 2 -8.46 5.41 -21.98
CA ARG A 2 -7.25 5.29 -22.82
C ARG A 2 -6.38 6.52 -22.55
N LEU A 3 -5.47 6.40 -21.60
CA LEU A 3 -4.45 7.41 -21.34
C LEU A 3 -3.17 7.00 -22.08
N THR A 4 -2.54 7.95 -22.78
CA THR A 4 -1.20 7.72 -23.31
C THR A 4 -0.16 7.97 -22.22
N LEU A 5 1.04 7.44 -22.39
CA LEU A 5 2.17 7.68 -21.49
C LEU A 5 2.46 9.19 -21.34
N ASN A 6 2.28 9.95 -22.43
CA ASN A 6 2.47 11.40 -22.43
C ASN A 6 1.38 12.11 -21.60
N ASP A 7 0.13 11.67 -21.68
CA ASP A 7 -0.98 12.24 -20.88
C ASP A 7 -0.71 12.07 -19.38
N VAL A 8 -0.31 10.86 -18.98
CA VAL A 8 0.00 10.55 -17.56
C VAL A 8 1.23 11.34 -17.09
N ALA A 9 2.27 11.41 -17.92
CA ALA A 9 3.47 12.17 -17.57
C ALA A 9 3.17 13.66 -17.36
N GLN A 10 2.37 14.26 -18.25
CA GLN A 10 1.96 15.65 -18.13
C GLN A 10 1.14 15.90 -16.86
N GLU A 11 0.16 15.04 -16.56
CA GLU A 11 -0.70 15.19 -15.38
C GLU A 11 0.07 14.94 -14.06
N ALA A 12 1.07 14.05 -14.08
CA ALA A 12 1.94 13.79 -12.93
C ALA A 12 3.07 14.83 -12.77
N GLY A 13 3.25 15.76 -13.72
CA GLY A 13 4.37 16.72 -13.72
C GLY A 13 5.74 16.07 -13.96
N LEU A 14 5.79 14.95 -14.68
CA LEU A 14 6.99 14.18 -15.00
C LEU A 14 7.29 14.22 -16.50
N SER A 15 8.52 13.88 -16.89
CA SER A 15 8.81 13.67 -18.30
C SER A 15 8.34 12.28 -18.76
N SER A 16 7.87 12.19 -20.00
CA SER A 16 7.52 10.91 -20.62
C SER A 16 8.70 9.94 -20.67
N GLN A 17 9.92 10.46 -20.85
CA GLN A 17 11.14 9.64 -20.77
C GLN A 17 11.30 9.01 -19.38
N TYR A 18 11.14 9.79 -18.30
CA TYR A 18 11.29 9.30 -16.93
C TYR A 18 10.24 8.25 -16.59
N LEU A 19 8.97 8.48 -16.96
CA LEU A 19 7.90 7.50 -16.78
C LEU A 19 8.21 6.19 -17.54
N SER A 20 8.73 6.30 -18.76
CA SER A 20 9.13 5.14 -19.57
C SER A 20 10.35 4.38 -19.00
N GLU A 21 11.20 5.03 -18.22
CA GLU A 21 12.25 4.33 -17.48
C GLU A 21 11.70 3.60 -16.26
N ILE A 22 10.73 4.19 -15.55
CA ILE A 22 10.03 3.56 -14.42
C ILE A 22 9.28 2.30 -14.88
N GLU A 23 8.49 2.37 -15.95
CA GLU A 23 7.74 1.22 -16.49
C GLU A 23 8.64 0.02 -16.85
N ARG A 24 9.89 0.31 -17.22
CA ARG A 24 10.90 -0.70 -17.56
C ARG A 24 11.73 -1.14 -16.35
N GLY A 25 11.38 -0.70 -15.14
CA GLY A 25 12.09 -1.02 -13.91
C GLY A 25 13.51 -0.44 -13.82
N ARG A 26 13.81 0.63 -14.57
CA ARG A 26 15.14 1.25 -14.61
C ARG A 26 15.34 2.37 -13.60
N LYS A 27 14.25 2.89 -13.03
CA LYS A 27 14.25 3.96 -12.03
C LYS A 27 13.31 3.59 -10.89
N GLU A 28 13.74 3.93 -9.69
CA GLU A 28 12.93 3.85 -8.48
C GLU A 28 12.35 5.25 -8.20
N PRO A 29 11.04 5.45 -8.36
CA PRO A 29 10.38 6.73 -8.04
C PRO A 29 10.31 6.93 -6.52
N SER A 30 10.33 8.20 -6.07
CA SER A 30 10.05 8.52 -4.66
C SER A 30 8.58 8.29 -4.31
N SER A 31 8.27 8.25 -3.01
CA SER A 31 6.89 8.16 -2.51
C SER A 31 6.00 9.30 -3.02
N GLU A 32 6.52 10.53 -3.12
CA GLU A 32 5.78 11.66 -3.71
C GLU A 32 5.52 11.46 -5.20
N MET A 33 6.48 10.90 -5.95
CA MET A 33 6.29 10.60 -7.37
C MET A 33 5.24 9.52 -7.57
N ILE A 34 5.25 8.46 -6.75
CA ILE A 34 4.20 7.45 -6.77
C ILE A 34 2.83 8.06 -6.48
N ALA A 35 2.73 8.99 -5.52
CA ALA A 35 1.51 9.72 -5.24
C ALA A 35 1.04 10.54 -6.46
N ALA A 36 1.94 11.28 -7.11
CA ALA A 36 1.63 12.07 -8.30
C ALA A 36 1.14 11.19 -9.48
N ILE A 37 1.81 10.06 -9.72
CA ILE A 37 1.43 9.11 -10.78
C ILE A 37 0.07 8.49 -10.49
N SER A 38 -0.21 8.07 -9.24
CA SER A 38 -1.53 7.54 -8.86
C SER A 38 -2.64 8.57 -9.09
N GLY A 39 -2.40 9.83 -8.71
CA GLY A 39 -3.32 10.94 -8.96
C GLY A 39 -3.59 11.17 -10.44
N ALA A 40 -2.55 11.14 -11.28
CA ALA A 40 -2.68 11.26 -12.74
C ALA A 40 -3.46 10.09 -13.38
N LEU A 41 -3.40 8.90 -12.79
CA LEU A 41 -4.22 7.77 -13.21
C LEU A 41 -5.66 7.85 -12.72
N GLY A 42 -5.97 8.80 -11.83
CA GLY A 42 -7.29 8.98 -11.23
C GLY A 42 -7.62 7.93 -10.18
N ILE A 43 -6.60 7.35 -9.52
CA ILE A 43 -6.75 6.38 -8.43
C ILE A 43 -6.03 6.87 -7.18
N THR A 44 -6.49 6.42 -6.02
CA THR A 44 -5.83 6.68 -4.75
C THR A 44 -4.63 5.75 -4.54
N LEU A 45 -3.70 6.15 -3.68
CA LEU A 45 -2.59 5.27 -3.26
C LEU A 45 -3.08 3.97 -2.62
N VAL A 46 -4.21 4.01 -1.91
CA VAL A 46 -4.81 2.81 -1.28
C VAL A 46 -5.31 1.85 -2.35
N GLU A 47 -5.99 2.34 -3.39
CA GLU A 47 -6.45 1.51 -4.50
C GLU A 47 -5.27 0.93 -5.29
N LEU A 48 -4.21 1.71 -5.51
CA LEU A 48 -2.98 1.25 -6.15
C LEU A 48 -2.37 0.07 -5.37
N THR A 49 -2.20 0.20 -4.05
CA THR A 49 -1.56 -0.86 -3.26
C THR A 49 -2.42 -2.13 -3.18
N VAL A 50 -3.75 -2.01 -3.12
CA VAL A 50 -4.66 -3.15 -3.21
C VAL A 50 -4.51 -3.87 -4.54
N GLN A 51 -4.46 -3.14 -5.67
CA GLN A 51 -4.29 -3.73 -7.00
C GLN A 51 -2.95 -4.46 -7.13
N VAL A 52 -1.86 -3.85 -6.66
CA VAL A 52 -0.52 -4.46 -6.65
C VAL A 52 -0.51 -5.72 -5.79
N ALA A 53 -1.11 -5.69 -4.59
CA ALA A 53 -1.19 -6.86 -3.72
C ALA A 53 -1.98 -8.01 -4.39
N ASP A 54 -3.07 -7.70 -5.09
CA ASP A 54 -3.86 -8.68 -5.83
C ASP A 54 -3.11 -9.28 -7.03
N GLU A 55 -2.32 -8.48 -7.73
CA GLU A 55 -1.46 -8.94 -8.82
C GLU A 55 -0.36 -9.87 -8.31
N LEU A 56 0.38 -9.45 -7.28
CA LEU A 56 1.40 -10.28 -6.63
C LEU A 56 0.82 -11.61 -6.10
N ARG A 57 -0.41 -11.59 -5.57
CA ARG A 57 -1.10 -12.80 -5.12
C ARG A 57 -1.41 -13.74 -6.29
N ARG A 58 -1.87 -13.21 -7.43
CA ARG A 58 -2.10 -14.01 -8.64
C ARG A 58 -0.80 -14.61 -9.18
N ASP A 59 0.28 -13.83 -9.21
CA ASP A 59 1.60 -14.28 -9.65
C ASP A 59 2.17 -15.35 -8.72
N THR A 60 1.96 -15.22 -7.41
CA THR A 60 2.33 -16.26 -6.45
C THR A 60 1.56 -17.56 -6.74
N LEU A 61 0.25 -17.49 -6.99
CA LEU A 61 -0.55 -18.67 -7.30
C LEU A 61 -0.19 -19.32 -8.65
N SER A 62 0.20 -18.53 -9.65
CA SER A 62 0.69 -19.06 -10.93
C SER A 62 2.06 -19.75 -10.77
N PHE A 63 2.90 -19.26 -9.87
CA PHE A 63 4.16 -19.88 -9.49
C PHE A 63 3.96 -21.21 -8.72
N VAL A 64 2.93 -21.29 -7.85
CA VAL A 64 2.61 -22.53 -7.11
C VAL A 64 2.00 -23.62 -8.02
N GLY A 65 1.48 -23.27 -9.21
CA GLY A 65 1.11 -24.22 -10.25
C GLY A 65 2.28 -25.05 -10.81
N PHE A 66 3.51 -24.65 -10.50
CA PHE A 66 4.76 -25.38 -10.76
C PHE A 66 5.54 -25.65 -9.46
N ALA A 67 4.88 -25.79 -8.30
CA ALA A 67 5.60 -26.05 -7.06
C ALA A 67 6.22 -27.47 -7.04
N PRO A 68 7.56 -27.62 -6.87
CA PRO A 68 8.15 -28.87 -6.46
C PRO A 68 7.62 -29.24 -5.07
N SER A 69 7.35 -30.53 -4.85
CA SER A 69 6.82 -31.14 -3.62
C SER A 69 7.32 -30.47 -2.32
N ALA A 70 6.59 -29.47 -1.82
CA ALA A 70 6.78 -28.95 -0.48
C ALA A 70 6.08 -29.91 0.49
N SER A 71 6.87 -30.72 1.20
CA SER A 71 6.40 -31.55 2.30
C SER A 71 5.75 -30.67 3.37
N PRO A 72 4.58 -31.01 3.93
CA PRO A 72 3.83 -30.18 4.89
C PRO A 72 4.50 -30.03 6.28
N ALA A 73 5.80 -30.31 6.41
CA ALA A 73 6.49 -30.37 7.70
C ALA A 73 7.12 -29.05 8.18
N ASP A 74 7.23 -28.01 7.33
CA ASP A 74 8.05 -26.83 7.65
C ASP A 74 7.28 -25.53 7.92
N THR A 75 5.95 -25.59 8.00
CA THR A 75 5.14 -24.45 8.48
C THR A 75 4.82 -24.64 9.95
N THR A 76 5.84 -24.51 10.81
CA THR A 76 5.59 -24.14 12.20
C THR A 76 5.46 -22.63 12.25
N VAL A 77 4.34 -22.10 11.74
CA VAL A 77 3.89 -20.77 12.15
C VAL A 77 3.47 -20.93 13.61
N LEU A 78 4.39 -20.60 14.50
CA LEU A 78 4.05 -20.37 15.90
C LEU A 78 2.97 -19.27 15.91
N PRO A 79 1.81 -19.48 16.55
CA PRO A 79 0.87 -18.38 16.74
C PRO A 79 1.58 -17.26 17.52
N PRO A 80 1.31 -15.97 17.25
CA PRO A 80 1.70 -14.93 18.19
C PRO A 80 0.99 -15.26 19.51
N SER A 81 1.79 -15.62 20.52
CA SER A 81 1.32 -15.72 21.89
C SER A 81 0.55 -14.46 22.22
N SER A 82 -0.64 -14.66 22.76
CA SER A 82 -1.51 -13.65 23.34
C SER A 82 -0.69 -12.72 24.27
N GLU A 83 -0.24 -11.59 23.75
CA GLU A 83 0.22 -10.48 24.59
C GLU A 83 -1.02 -9.71 25.02
N ALA A 84 -1.28 -9.83 26.31
CA ALA A 84 -2.43 -9.33 27.02
C ALA A 84 -2.72 -7.84 26.73
N LEU A 85 -4.01 -7.51 26.64
CA LEU A 85 -4.49 -6.14 26.82
C LEU A 85 -3.81 -5.52 28.05
N PRO A 86 -3.12 -4.37 27.95
CA PRO A 86 -2.91 -3.55 29.12
C PRO A 86 -4.29 -3.04 29.58
N ALA A 87 -4.59 -3.23 30.86
CA ALA A 87 -5.75 -2.61 31.51
C ALA A 87 -5.77 -1.10 31.21
N PRO A 88 -6.95 -0.47 31.05
CA PRO A 88 -7.00 0.96 30.80
C PRO A 88 -6.49 1.69 32.05
N THR A 89 -5.25 2.17 32.02
CA THR A 89 -4.80 3.16 33.00
C THR A 89 -5.54 4.46 32.70
N SER A 90 -6.43 4.84 33.60
CA SER A 90 -7.11 6.13 33.56
C SER A 90 -6.08 7.25 33.69
N HIS A 91 -5.61 7.78 32.56
CA HIS A 91 -4.94 9.06 32.52
C HIS A 91 -6.01 10.14 32.40
N THR A 92 -6.37 10.74 33.54
CA THR A 92 -7.20 11.94 33.60
C THR A 92 -6.47 13.08 32.90
N ILE A 93 -6.83 13.38 31.66
CA ILE A 93 -6.43 14.62 31.00
C ILE A 93 -7.29 15.73 31.60
N SER A 94 -6.68 16.55 32.44
CA SER A 94 -7.27 17.81 32.90
C SER A 94 -7.43 18.75 31.71
N ALA A 95 -8.63 18.78 31.14
CA ALA A 95 -9.02 19.71 30.09
C ALA A 95 -9.08 21.14 30.65
N GLY A 96 -8.07 21.96 30.35
CA GLY A 96 -8.25 23.40 30.23
C GLY A 96 -9.01 23.71 28.94
N PRO A 97 -9.79 24.81 28.87
CA PRO A 97 -10.67 25.06 27.73
C PRO A 97 -9.87 25.68 26.59
N SER A 98 -9.41 24.89 25.62
CA SER A 98 -9.23 25.39 24.25
C SER A 98 -8.96 24.28 23.23
N ALA A 99 -9.61 24.42 22.08
CA ALA A 99 -9.39 23.72 20.82
C ALA A 99 -9.93 22.28 20.69
N ALA A 100 -11.05 22.20 19.99
CA ALA A 100 -11.68 21.01 19.47
C ALA A 100 -10.76 20.24 18.50
N VAL A 101 -10.64 18.93 18.73
CA VAL A 101 -10.36 17.94 17.68
C VAL A 101 -11.31 16.78 17.92
N GLN A 102 -12.44 16.79 17.22
CA GLN A 102 -13.39 15.68 17.19
C GLN A 102 -12.97 14.72 16.08
N LEU A 103 -12.41 13.59 16.48
CA LEU A 103 -12.23 12.40 15.64
C LEU A 103 -12.74 11.17 16.39
N CYS A 104 -13.95 10.72 16.04
CA CYS A 104 -14.46 9.34 16.22
C CYS A 104 -15.25 9.05 14.93
N VAL A 105 -14.85 8.18 13.99
CA VAL A 105 -14.48 6.75 14.06
C VAL A 105 -15.58 5.87 14.67
N ALA A 106 -16.32 5.27 13.74
CA ALA A 106 -17.01 3.97 13.72
C ALA A 106 -18.12 3.67 14.75
N ALA A 107 -19.33 3.50 14.20
CA ALA A 107 -20.23 2.38 14.54
C ALA A 107 -20.22 1.41 13.35
#